data_AF-A0A7R8WQ98-F1
#
_entry.id   AF-A0A7R8WQ98-F1
#
_cell.length_a   1.000
_cell.length_b   1.000
_cell.length_c   1.000
_cell.angle_alpha   90.00
_cell.angle_beta   90.00
_cell.angle_gamma   90.00
#
_symmetry.space_group_name_H-M   'P 1'
#
loop_
_entity.id
_entity.type
_entity.pdbx_description
1 polymer ?
#
loop_
_entity_poly.entity_id
_entity_poly.type
_entity_poly.pdbx_seq_one_letter_code
_entity_poly.pdbx_strand_id
1 'polypeptide(L)'
;MHSLLSGFFLALALVATMEAPLDLASNDRPRIPVYEGQCDPPFTPVEGSHCYFLSYNKMKSDWLGAQLVCSWLHPDGRLAEFETVEELVDATEFLFKDNQEGTYPWAAPGPWIGAIELGDSNEFVWASSNSPIEVPNWSPSRPNSPTSGDGVALDVASPTSVIEWIDLSNGTEVPILCEIPSNPPPVELTCPEGFFSLGDSCYAVFDDDADRRTWNAAQTFCASLAAGGRLVELETASELGLLKDHLIESDYVCGGSASDRCKYNAVHPHPLLTPGPFQGFPGGGLLGRGRRAVHTGLSLLPPSSLLPPPGFGPV
;
A
#
# COMPACT_ATOMS: atom_id res chain seq x y z
N MET A 1 -27.23 15.91 54.13
CA MET A 1 -27.82 15.65 52.79
C MET A 1 -27.54 16.90 51.96
N HIS A 2 -26.65 16.99 50.99
CA HIS A 2 -26.04 16.00 50.09
C HIS A 2 -24.52 16.22 49.99
N SER A 3 -23.84 15.11 49.70
CA SER A 3 -22.40 14.92 49.63
C SER A 3 -21.72 15.74 48.53
N LEU A 4 -20.54 16.25 48.84
CA LEU A 4 -19.53 16.68 47.89
C LEU A 4 -19.17 15.48 46.99
N LEU A 5 -19.41 15.60 45.68
CA LEU A 5 -18.84 14.69 44.69
C LEU A 5 -17.36 15.06 44.54
N SER A 6 -16.52 14.44 45.38
CA SER A 6 -15.11 14.23 45.08
C SER A 6 -15.04 13.52 43.73
N GLY A 7 -14.50 14.18 42.71
CA GLY A 7 -14.11 13.54 41.46
C GLY A 7 -13.01 12.54 41.74
N PHE A 8 -13.40 11.31 42.09
CA PHE A 8 -12.47 10.19 42.17
C PHE A 8 -11.91 9.96 40.77
N PHE A 9 -10.64 10.32 40.57
CA PHE A 9 -9.86 9.82 39.45
C PHE A 9 -9.70 8.31 39.65
N LEU A 10 -10.65 7.52 39.12
CA LEU A 10 -10.60 6.07 39.22
C LEU A 10 -9.31 5.53 38.63
N ALA A 11 -8.62 4.69 39.40
CA ALA A 11 -7.50 3.91 38.93
C ALA A 11 -8.03 2.74 38.07
N LEU A 12 -7.46 2.58 36.88
CA LEU A 12 -7.89 1.60 35.89
C LEU A 12 -6.71 0.81 35.35
N ALA A 13 -7.01 -0.32 34.70
CA ALA A 13 -6.05 -1.07 33.90
C ALA A 13 -5.46 -0.15 32.82
N LEU A 14 -4.28 -0.47 32.29
CA LEU A 14 -3.62 0.35 31.27
C LEU A 14 -2.94 -0.52 30.22
N VAL A 15 -2.78 0.05 29.03
CA VAL A 15 -2.02 -0.57 27.94
C VAL A 15 -0.88 0.36 27.58
N ALA A 16 0.34 -0.15 27.68
CA ALA A 16 1.53 0.52 27.20
C ALA A 16 1.80 0.12 25.74
N THR A 17 2.33 1.05 24.96
CA THR A 17 2.88 0.80 23.62
C THR A 17 4.24 1.45 23.47
N MET A 18 5.04 0.92 22.56
CA MET A 18 6.22 1.58 22.01
C MET A 18 6.55 1.09 20.61
N GLU A 19 7.25 1.94 19.87
CA GLU A 19 8.00 1.50 18.70
C GLU A 19 9.07 0.52 19.17
N ALA A 20 9.19 -0.64 18.49
CA ALA A 20 10.27 -1.54 18.81
C ALA A 20 11.61 -0.85 18.48
N PRO A 21 12.64 -1.02 19.32
CA PRO A 21 13.97 -0.65 18.91
C PRO A 21 14.30 -1.49 17.67
N LEU A 22 14.41 -0.84 16.50
CA LEU A 22 15.08 -1.46 15.37
C LEU A 22 16.45 -1.88 15.89
N ASP A 23 16.75 -3.18 15.86
CA ASP A 23 18.04 -3.70 16.32
C ASP A 23 19.13 -3.29 15.31
N LEU A 24 19.51 -2.01 15.35
CA LEU A 24 20.64 -1.45 14.62
C LEU A 24 21.95 -1.66 15.40
N ALA A 25 21.93 -2.46 16.47
CA ALA A 25 23.02 -2.60 17.43
C ALA A 25 23.81 -3.92 17.32
N SER A 26 23.60 -4.71 16.26
CA SER A 26 24.59 -5.69 15.84
C SER A 26 25.54 -5.06 14.81
N ASN A 27 26.78 -4.76 15.25
CA ASN A 27 27.88 -4.39 14.35
C ASN A 27 28.39 -5.56 13.51
N ASP A 28 27.86 -6.78 13.72
CA ASP A 28 27.74 -7.72 12.63
C ASP A 28 26.50 -7.29 11.86
N ARG A 29 26.68 -6.68 10.68
CA ARG A 29 25.62 -6.75 9.66
C ARG A 29 25.22 -8.22 9.66
N PRO A 30 23.98 -8.59 10.02
CA PRO A 30 23.45 -9.79 9.40
C PRO A 30 23.63 -9.47 7.92
N ARG A 31 24.38 -10.30 7.19
CA ARG A 31 23.97 -10.48 5.80
C ARG A 31 22.54 -10.95 5.97
N ILE A 32 21.60 -10.01 5.92
CA ILE A 32 20.20 -10.31 5.70
C ILE A 32 20.31 -11.29 4.53
N PRO A 33 19.98 -12.59 4.71
CA PRO A 33 19.88 -13.45 3.55
C PRO A 33 18.95 -12.67 2.62
N VAL A 34 19.44 -12.36 1.42
CA VAL A 34 18.67 -11.65 0.38
C VAL A 34 17.32 -12.36 0.35
N TYR A 35 16.33 -11.78 1.01
CA TYR A 35 15.05 -12.43 1.22
C TYR A 35 14.35 -12.21 -0.11
N GLU A 36 13.97 -13.31 -0.74
CA GLU A 36 12.91 -13.32 -1.74
C GLU A 36 11.77 -12.47 -1.16
N GLY A 37 11.52 -11.29 -1.73
CA GLY A 37 10.36 -10.51 -1.35
C GLY A 37 9.15 -11.41 -1.46
N GLN A 38 8.34 -11.52 -0.41
CA GLN A 38 7.13 -12.33 -0.53
C GLN A 38 6.18 -11.58 -1.47
N CYS A 39 5.64 -12.27 -2.47
CA CYS A 39 4.70 -11.67 -3.40
C CYS A 39 3.33 -12.28 -3.15
N ASP A 40 2.30 -11.44 -3.20
CA ASP A 40 0.94 -11.92 -3.14
C ASP A 40 0.67 -12.78 -4.40
N PRO A 41 0.20 -14.04 -4.26
CA PRO A 41 -0.15 -14.84 -5.42
C PRO A 41 -1.18 -14.11 -6.30
N PRO A 42 -1.07 -14.17 -7.64
CA PRO A 42 -0.23 -15.08 -8.44
C PRO A 42 1.14 -14.52 -8.87
N PHE A 43 1.63 -13.44 -8.25
CA PHE A 43 2.88 -12.80 -8.67
C PHE A 43 4.10 -13.58 -8.19
N THR A 44 5.13 -13.61 -9.04
CA THR A 44 6.39 -14.31 -8.79
C THR A 44 7.44 -13.31 -8.30
N PRO A 45 8.15 -13.63 -7.21
CA PRO A 45 9.25 -12.79 -6.72
C PRO A 45 10.47 -12.85 -7.64
N VAL A 46 11.14 -11.71 -7.75
CA VAL A 46 12.49 -11.59 -8.29
C VAL A 46 13.41 -10.92 -7.28
N GLU A 47 14.71 -10.99 -7.51
CA GLU A 47 15.67 -10.15 -6.79
C GLU A 47 15.36 -8.70 -7.18
N GLY A 48 14.77 -7.91 -6.28
CA GLY A 48 14.31 -6.55 -6.61
C GLY A 48 13.17 -6.04 -5.74
N SER A 49 12.63 -4.86 -6.09
CA SER A 49 11.53 -4.20 -5.38
C SER A 49 10.14 -4.49 -5.96
N HIS A 50 10.04 -5.32 -7.01
CA HIS A 50 8.78 -5.65 -7.66
C HIS A 50 8.61 -7.17 -7.84
N CYS A 51 7.35 -7.57 -7.98
CA CYS A 51 6.94 -8.92 -8.33
C CYS A 51 6.23 -8.91 -9.68
N TYR A 52 6.36 -9.98 -10.46
CA TYR A 52 5.82 -10.03 -11.81
C TYR A 52 4.83 -11.18 -12.02
N PHE A 53 3.82 -10.93 -12.85
CA PHE A 53 2.90 -11.96 -13.33
C PHE A 53 2.85 -11.92 -14.86
N LEU A 54 3.07 -13.08 -15.50
CA LEU A 54 2.92 -13.25 -16.94
C LEU A 54 1.64 -14.03 -17.24
N SER A 55 0.84 -13.59 -18.21
CA SER A 55 -0.43 -14.26 -18.56
C SER A 55 -0.29 -15.54 -19.43
N TYR A 56 0.94 -15.99 -19.67
CA TYR A 56 1.33 -17.23 -20.37
C TYR A 56 0.55 -17.59 -21.64
N ASN A 57 0.37 -16.71 -22.63
CA ASN A 57 -0.38 -16.97 -23.88
C ASN A 57 -1.85 -17.48 -23.73
N LYS A 58 -2.29 -17.85 -22.52
CA LYS A 58 -3.62 -18.33 -22.15
C LYS A 58 -4.60 -17.18 -22.06
N MET A 59 -4.08 -16.00 -21.76
CA MET A 59 -4.83 -14.77 -21.69
C MET A 59 -4.06 -13.68 -22.46
N LYS A 60 -4.72 -13.15 -23.48
CA LYS A 60 -4.23 -12.03 -24.29
C LYS A 60 -5.27 -10.93 -24.25
N SER A 61 -4.84 -9.69 -24.38
CA SER A 61 -5.72 -8.54 -24.44
C SER A 61 -5.09 -7.45 -25.30
N ASP A 62 -5.91 -6.50 -25.73
CA ASP A 62 -5.46 -5.16 -26.09
C ASP A 62 -4.77 -4.46 -24.90
N TRP A 63 -4.07 -3.35 -25.15
CA TRP A 63 -3.27 -2.69 -24.12
C TRP A 63 -4.15 -2.16 -22.97
N LEU A 64 -5.32 -1.59 -23.29
CA LEU A 64 -6.24 -1.09 -22.26
C LEU A 64 -6.81 -2.22 -21.39
N GLY A 65 -7.24 -3.33 -21.99
CA GLY A 65 -7.72 -4.48 -21.24
C GLY A 65 -6.60 -5.11 -20.42
N ALA A 66 -5.36 -5.08 -20.90
CA ALA A 66 -4.20 -5.56 -20.14
C ALA A 66 -3.98 -4.78 -18.84
N GLN A 67 -4.12 -3.45 -18.86
CA GLN A 67 -4.10 -2.62 -17.65
C GLN A 67 -5.21 -3.03 -16.66
N LEU A 68 -6.43 -3.24 -17.16
CA LEU A 68 -7.57 -3.66 -16.32
C LEU A 68 -7.34 -5.04 -15.68
N VAL A 69 -6.68 -5.95 -16.39
CA VAL A 69 -6.34 -7.28 -15.87
C VAL A 69 -5.37 -7.18 -14.71
N CYS A 70 -4.31 -6.36 -14.83
CA CYS A 70 -3.34 -6.21 -13.74
C CYS A 70 -3.99 -5.62 -12.48
N SER A 71 -4.83 -4.60 -12.63
CA SER A 71 -5.57 -4.02 -11.49
C SER A 71 -6.65 -4.94 -10.92
N TRP A 72 -7.13 -5.91 -11.71
CA TRP A 72 -8.05 -6.94 -11.21
C TRP A 72 -7.32 -8.03 -10.42
N LEU A 73 -6.07 -8.35 -10.79
CA LEU A 73 -5.26 -9.35 -10.10
C LEU A 73 -4.77 -8.87 -8.73
N HIS A 74 -4.48 -7.57 -8.59
CA HIS A 74 -4.02 -6.99 -7.33
C HIS A 74 -4.39 -5.49 -7.26
N PRO A 75 -4.75 -4.93 -6.09
CA PRO A 75 -5.06 -3.50 -5.95
C PRO A 75 -3.93 -2.57 -6.39
N ASP A 76 -2.66 -2.98 -6.17
CA ASP A 76 -1.47 -2.26 -6.63
C ASP A 76 -0.96 -2.76 -8.00
N GLY A 77 -1.73 -3.62 -8.67
CA GLY A 77 -1.36 -4.24 -9.94
C GLY A 77 -1.50 -3.30 -11.13
N ARG A 78 -0.44 -3.23 -11.94
CA ARG A 78 -0.38 -2.46 -13.20
C ARG A 78 0.45 -3.20 -14.23
N LEU A 79 0.40 -2.78 -15.50
CA LEU A 79 1.37 -3.26 -16.49
C LEU A 79 2.80 -2.92 -16.03
N ALA A 80 3.76 -3.79 -16.33
CA ALA A 80 5.14 -3.60 -15.88
C ALA A 80 5.80 -2.34 -16.46
N GLU A 81 6.48 -1.57 -15.62
CA GLU A 81 7.15 -0.32 -15.97
C GLU A 81 8.62 -0.41 -15.51
N PHE A 82 9.55 -0.03 -16.38
CA PHE A 82 10.99 -0.15 -16.12
C PHE A 82 11.59 1.25 -15.98
N GLU A 83 11.38 1.86 -14.82
CA GLU A 83 11.86 3.21 -14.50
C GLU A 83 13.38 3.23 -14.25
N THR A 84 13.96 2.07 -13.91
CA THR A 84 15.41 1.90 -13.71
C THR A 84 16.01 0.76 -14.54
N VAL A 85 17.35 0.76 -14.68
CA VAL A 85 18.07 -0.34 -15.36
C VAL A 85 17.96 -1.62 -14.55
N GLU A 86 17.96 -1.50 -13.23
CA GLU A 86 17.77 -2.59 -12.29
C GLU A 86 16.43 -3.30 -12.52
N GLU A 87 15.32 -2.54 -12.58
CA GLU A 87 13.99 -3.10 -12.84
C GLU A 87 13.89 -3.83 -14.20
N LEU A 88 14.53 -3.28 -15.24
CA LEU A 88 14.59 -3.93 -16.54
C LEU A 88 15.36 -5.27 -16.47
N VAL A 89 16.45 -5.33 -15.70
CA VAL A 89 17.23 -6.55 -15.49
C VAL A 89 16.41 -7.58 -14.71
N ASP A 90 15.72 -7.17 -13.66
CA ASP A 90 14.92 -8.05 -12.80
C ASP A 90 13.74 -8.66 -13.58
N ALA A 91 13.02 -7.84 -14.36
CA ALA A 91 11.96 -8.31 -15.25
C ALA A 91 12.48 -9.25 -16.34
N THR A 92 13.67 -8.97 -16.86
CA THR A 92 14.33 -9.83 -17.85
C THR A 92 14.67 -11.20 -17.26
N GLU A 93 15.19 -11.23 -16.03
CA GLU A 93 15.46 -12.49 -15.32
C GLU A 93 14.18 -13.30 -15.07
N PHE A 94 13.10 -12.64 -14.65
CA PHE A 94 11.78 -13.27 -14.49
C PHE A 94 11.35 -13.97 -15.78
N LEU A 95 11.34 -13.25 -16.91
CA LEU A 95 10.91 -13.77 -18.20
C LEU A 95 11.78 -14.95 -18.67
N PHE A 96 13.08 -14.94 -18.38
CA PHE A 96 13.97 -16.05 -18.72
C PHE A 96 13.80 -17.27 -17.82
N LYS A 97 13.65 -17.08 -16.50
CA LYS A 97 13.40 -18.18 -15.54
C LYS A 97 12.09 -18.89 -15.88
N ASP A 98 11.05 -18.10 -16.09
CA ASP A 98 9.72 -18.58 -16.43
C ASP A 98 9.70 -19.41 -17.72
N ASN A 99 10.47 -18.97 -18.71
CA ASN A 99 10.61 -19.62 -19.99
C ASN A 99 11.40 -20.95 -19.93
N GLN A 100 12.29 -21.16 -18.94
CA GLN A 100 12.99 -22.44 -18.78
C GLN A 100 12.05 -23.60 -18.40
N GLU A 101 10.84 -23.31 -17.90
CA GLU A 101 9.82 -24.34 -17.65
C GLU A 101 9.11 -24.80 -18.94
N GLY A 102 9.48 -24.24 -20.11
CA GLY A 102 8.95 -24.65 -21.42
C GLY A 102 7.52 -24.17 -21.69
N THR A 103 7.01 -23.26 -20.85
CA THR A 103 5.62 -22.77 -20.90
C THR A 103 5.43 -21.67 -21.95
N TYR A 104 6.49 -20.92 -22.29
CA TYR A 104 6.42 -19.81 -23.24
C TYR A 104 7.15 -20.13 -24.56
N PRO A 105 6.46 -20.35 -25.68
CA PRO A 105 7.12 -20.31 -26.97
C PRO A 105 7.52 -18.86 -27.26
N TRP A 106 8.82 -18.61 -27.44
CA TRP A 106 9.41 -17.35 -27.97
C TRP A 106 8.70 -16.92 -29.25
N ALA A 107 7.57 -16.25 -29.09
CA ALA A 107 6.74 -15.76 -30.16
C ALA A 107 6.66 -14.25 -29.95
N ALA A 108 7.25 -13.51 -30.88
CA ALA A 108 6.96 -12.10 -31.03
C ALA A 108 5.58 -11.95 -31.71
N PRO A 109 4.75 -10.99 -31.28
CA PRO A 109 5.02 -10.04 -30.19
C PRO A 109 4.88 -10.66 -28.80
N GLY A 110 5.75 -10.23 -27.88
CA GLY A 110 5.73 -10.59 -26.47
C GLY A 110 4.66 -9.84 -25.68
N PRO A 111 4.71 -9.87 -24.34
CA PRO A 111 3.69 -9.25 -23.52
C PRO A 111 3.69 -7.71 -23.63
N TRP A 112 2.53 -7.12 -23.38
CA TRP A 112 2.39 -5.68 -23.12
C TRP A 112 3.17 -5.25 -21.88
N ILE A 113 3.73 -4.05 -21.94
CA ILE A 113 4.28 -3.29 -20.81
C ILE A 113 3.56 -1.95 -20.65
N GLY A 114 3.80 -1.25 -19.54
CA GLY A 114 3.08 -0.04 -19.14
C GLY A 114 3.42 1.20 -19.95
N ALA A 115 4.26 1.09 -20.98
CA ALA A 115 4.57 2.20 -21.87
C ALA A 115 3.49 2.40 -22.95
N ILE A 116 3.14 3.67 -23.19
CA ILE A 116 2.15 4.09 -24.20
C ILE A 116 2.59 5.39 -24.88
N GLU A 117 2.24 5.55 -26.15
CA GLU A 117 2.44 6.79 -26.89
C GLU A 117 1.45 7.89 -26.44
N LEU A 118 1.97 9.10 -26.23
CA LEU A 118 1.18 10.29 -25.94
C LEU A 118 0.71 10.99 -27.23
N GLY A 119 -0.57 10.82 -27.55
CA GLY A 119 -1.16 11.51 -28.70
C GLY A 119 -0.48 11.11 -30.01
N ASP A 120 -0.16 12.10 -30.86
CA ASP A 120 0.45 11.89 -32.18
C ASP A 120 1.93 12.35 -32.24
N SER A 121 2.62 12.41 -31.09
CA SER A 121 3.97 13.00 -31.01
C SER A 121 5.13 12.00 -31.15
N ASN A 122 4.86 10.69 -31.23
CA ASN A 122 5.88 9.64 -31.14
C ASN A 122 6.72 9.74 -29.85
N GLU A 123 6.11 10.28 -28.78
CA GLU A 123 6.68 10.37 -27.44
C GLU A 123 5.99 9.33 -26.55
N PHE A 124 6.77 8.59 -25.77
CA PHE A 124 6.27 7.50 -24.94
C PHE A 124 6.45 7.81 -23.46
N VAL A 125 5.46 7.41 -22.67
CA VAL A 125 5.47 7.56 -21.21
C VAL A 125 5.09 6.27 -20.52
N TRP A 126 5.49 6.17 -19.26
CA TRP A 126 4.93 5.21 -18.32
C TRP A 126 3.50 5.59 -17.96
N ALA A 127 2.55 4.69 -18.13
CA ALA A 127 1.13 4.96 -17.96
C ALA A 127 0.75 5.31 -16.52
N SER A 128 1.46 4.75 -15.53
CA SER A 128 1.16 4.98 -14.12
C SER A 128 1.55 6.39 -13.67
N SER A 129 2.73 6.86 -14.09
CA SER A 129 3.32 8.12 -13.64
C SER A 129 3.19 9.25 -14.65
N ASN A 130 2.80 8.95 -15.89
CA ASN A 130 2.86 9.84 -17.05
C ASN A 130 4.25 10.48 -17.20
N SER A 131 5.29 9.76 -16.78
CA SER A 131 6.67 10.20 -16.83
C SER A 131 7.32 9.80 -18.17
N PRO A 132 8.21 10.64 -18.73
CA PRO A 132 8.91 10.30 -19.96
C PRO A 132 9.84 9.11 -19.73
N ILE A 133 9.94 8.24 -20.73
CA ILE A 133 10.85 7.11 -20.68
C ILE A 133 12.29 7.62 -20.85
N GLU A 134 13.10 7.54 -19.79
CA GLU A 134 14.50 8.00 -19.80
C GLU A 134 15.44 7.02 -20.49
N VAL A 135 15.19 5.71 -20.36
CA VAL A 135 16.05 4.63 -20.86
C VAL A 135 15.24 3.67 -21.75
N PRO A 136 14.90 4.06 -22.99
CA PRO A 136 14.15 3.18 -23.89
C PRO A 136 15.02 2.04 -24.42
N ASN A 137 14.47 0.82 -24.49
CA ASN A 137 15.16 -0.34 -25.05
C ASN A 137 14.55 -0.83 -26.37
N TRP A 138 14.34 0.08 -27.32
CA TRP A 138 13.72 -0.21 -28.61
C TRP A 138 14.50 -1.22 -29.46
N SER A 139 13.77 -2.13 -30.11
CA SER A 139 14.34 -2.96 -31.17
C SER A 139 14.84 -2.13 -32.35
N PRO A 140 15.78 -2.64 -33.16
CA PRO A 140 16.25 -1.95 -34.36
C PRO A 140 15.09 -1.49 -35.25
N SER A 141 15.09 -0.19 -35.58
CA SER A 141 14.06 0.46 -36.41
C SER A 141 12.67 0.59 -35.75
N ARG A 142 12.60 0.62 -34.41
CA ARG A 142 11.42 0.95 -33.62
C ARG A 142 11.61 2.28 -32.86
N PRO A 143 10.54 3.01 -32.52
CA PRO A 143 9.14 2.79 -32.91
C PRO A 143 8.91 3.02 -34.42
N ASN A 144 7.95 2.33 -35.03
CA ASN A 144 7.63 2.45 -36.47
C ASN A 144 6.16 2.18 -36.86
N SER A 145 5.29 2.06 -35.88
CA SER A 145 3.88 1.82 -36.10
C SER A 145 3.24 3.04 -36.77
N PRO A 146 2.34 2.82 -37.76
CA PRO A 146 1.76 3.91 -38.54
C PRO A 146 0.57 4.59 -37.85
N THR A 147 0.15 4.08 -36.69
CA THR A 147 -0.96 4.61 -35.89
C THR A 147 -0.42 5.47 -34.74
N SER A 148 -1.32 6.20 -34.10
CA SER A 148 -1.02 6.99 -32.92
C SER A 148 -1.71 6.42 -31.69
N GLY A 149 -1.15 6.68 -30.51
CA GLY A 149 -1.65 6.13 -29.24
C GLY A 149 -1.32 4.64 -29.09
N ASP A 150 -0.19 4.24 -29.66
CA ASP A 150 0.26 2.86 -29.68
C ASP A 150 0.80 2.39 -28.33
N GLY A 151 0.56 1.12 -28.04
CA GLY A 151 1.08 0.45 -26.86
C GLY A 151 2.47 -0.13 -27.13
N VAL A 152 3.23 -0.38 -26.06
CA VAL A 152 4.56 -0.99 -26.16
C VAL A 152 4.54 -2.42 -25.63
N ALA A 153 5.04 -3.35 -26.42
CA ALA A 153 5.23 -4.75 -26.06
C ALA A 153 6.70 -5.15 -26.12
N LEU A 154 7.05 -6.25 -25.47
CA LEU A 154 8.40 -6.82 -25.54
C LEU A 154 8.60 -7.58 -26.86
N ASP A 155 9.78 -7.45 -27.46
CA ASP A 155 10.25 -8.32 -28.52
C ASP A 155 11.02 -9.49 -27.93
N VAL A 156 10.35 -10.64 -27.90
CA VAL A 156 10.87 -11.91 -27.38
C VAL A 156 11.19 -12.90 -28.51
N ALA A 157 11.44 -12.41 -29.73
CA ALA A 157 11.70 -13.23 -30.92
C ALA A 157 12.95 -14.12 -30.83
N SER A 158 13.86 -13.87 -29.88
CA SER A 158 15.10 -14.62 -29.71
C SER A 158 15.54 -14.64 -28.25
N PRO A 159 16.11 -15.74 -27.73
CA PRO A 159 16.70 -15.82 -26.39
C PRO A 159 18.03 -15.06 -26.26
N THR A 160 18.35 -14.18 -27.22
CA THR A 160 19.43 -13.21 -27.06
C THR A 160 19.15 -12.42 -25.77
N SER A 161 20.16 -12.26 -24.93
CA SER A 161 20.08 -11.78 -23.54
C SER A 161 19.55 -10.36 -23.34
N VAL A 162 18.96 -9.75 -24.37
CA VAL A 162 18.40 -8.39 -24.35
C VAL A 162 16.95 -8.48 -24.80
N ILE A 163 16.03 -8.13 -23.91
CA ILE A 163 14.61 -8.04 -24.23
C ILE A 163 14.34 -6.63 -24.73
N GLU A 164 14.24 -6.49 -26.05
CA GLU A 164 13.98 -5.22 -26.72
C GLU A 164 12.47 -4.91 -26.76
N TRP A 165 12.10 -3.71 -27.19
CA TRP A 165 10.72 -3.23 -27.22
C TRP A 165 10.24 -2.97 -28.64
N ILE A 166 8.96 -3.23 -28.88
CA ILE A 166 8.25 -2.97 -30.13
C ILE A 166 6.97 -2.19 -29.82
N ASP A 167 6.63 -1.25 -30.69
CA ASP A 167 5.36 -0.56 -30.69
C ASP A 167 4.34 -1.30 -31.55
N LEU A 168 3.11 -1.33 -31.07
CA LEU A 168 2.01 -2.07 -31.68
C LEU A 168 0.72 -1.26 -31.54
N SER A 169 -0.17 -1.41 -32.53
CA SER A 169 -1.52 -0.85 -32.45
C SER A 169 -2.21 -1.30 -31.16
N ASN A 170 -2.79 -0.35 -30.42
CA ASN A 170 -3.36 -0.58 -29.09
C ASN A 170 -4.35 -1.77 -29.05
N GLY A 171 -5.12 -1.97 -30.13
CA GLY A 171 -6.07 -3.09 -30.27
C GLY A 171 -5.46 -4.47 -30.54
N THR A 172 -4.13 -4.60 -30.54
CA THR A 172 -3.44 -5.89 -30.77
C THR A 172 -3.56 -6.77 -29.53
N GLU A 173 -4.02 -8.01 -29.70
CA GLU A 173 -4.12 -8.96 -28.59
C GLU A 173 -2.81 -9.72 -28.37
N VAL A 174 -2.08 -9.36 -27.31
CA VAL A 174 -0.82 -10.02 -26.91
C VAL A 174 -0.85 -10.41 -25.42
N PRO A 175 0.08 -11.24 -24.93
CA PRO A 175 0.18 -11.54 -23.51
C PRO A 175 0.37 -10.29 -22.64
N ILE A 176 0.27 -10.46 -21.33
CA ILE A 176 0.24 -9.37 -20.36
C ILE A 176 1.35 -9.62 -19.35
N LEU A 177 2.19 -8.61 -19.11
CA LEU A 177 3.16 -8.59 -18.01
C LEU A 177 2.69 -7.56 -16.98
N CYS A 178 2.27 -8.06 -15.82
CA CYS A 178 1.87 -7.22 -14.70
C CYS A 178 2.99 -7.13 -13.66
N GLU A 179 3.03 -6.02 -12.93
CA GLU A 179 3.89 -5.82 -11.76
C GLU A 179 3.08 -5.39 -10.52
N ILE A 180 3.64 -5.68 -9.35
CA ILE A 180 3.26 -5.13 -8.03
C ILE A 180 4.54 -4.83 -7.23
N PRO A 181 4.53 -3.92 -6.25
CA PRO A 181 5.64 -3.80 -5.32
C PRO A 181 5.84 -5.11 -4.53
N SER A 182 7.08 -5.46 -4.22
CA SER A 182 7.37 -6.58 -3.33
C SER A 182 6.94 -6.25 -1.89
N ASN A 183 6.46 -7.26 -1.16
CA ASN A 183 6.15 -7.05 0.25
C ASN A 183 7.47 -6.76 0.99
N PRO A 184 7.49 -5.74 1.88
CA PRO A 184 8.65 -5.51 2.72
C PRO A 184 8.97 -6.80 3.50
N PRO A 185 10.26 -7.09 3.77
CA PRO A 185 10.62 -8.25 4.58
C PRO A 185 9.84 -8.21 5.90
N PRO A 186 9.31 -9.35 6.38
CA PRO A 186 8.74 -9.42 7.72
C PRO A 186 9.76 -8.87 8.71
N VAL A 187 9.46 -7.74 9.33
CA VAL A 187 10.34 -7.18 10.35
C VAL A 187 10.24 -8.12 11.56
N GLU A 188 11.33 -8.82 11.88
CA GLU A 188 11.44 -9.60 13.12
C GLU A 188 11.44 -8.63 14.32
N LEU A 189 10.24 -8.26 14.76
CA LEU A 189 10.04 -7.30 15.84
C LEU A 189 10.43 -7.94 17.17
N THR A 190 11.57 -7.54 17.72
CA THR A 190 11.98 -7.97 19.07
C THR A 190 11.48 -6.97 20.11
N CYS A 191 10.55 -7.40 20.96
CA CYS A 191 10.01 -6.57 22.02
C CYS A 191 10.81 -6.69 23.33
N PRO A 192 10.92 -5.61 24.12
CA PRO A 192 11.49 -5.66 25.47
C PRO A 192 10.78 -6.67 26.36
N GLU A 193 11.45 -7.11 27.42
CA GLU A 193 10.86 -8.03 28.41
C GLU A 193 9.54 -7.46 28.96
N GLY A 194 8.49 -8.29 28.97
CA GLY A 194 7.14 -7.90 29.40
C GLY A 194 6.28 -7.25 28.31
N PHE A 195 6.82 -7.01 27.12
CA PHE A 195 6.06 -6.58 25.95
C PHE A 195 5.89 -7.74 24.95
N PHE A 196 4.76 -7.76 24.25
CA PHE A 196 4.48 -8.66 23.14
C PHE A 196 4.33 -7.88 21.83
N SER A 197 4.69 -8.50 20.69
CA SER A 197 4.59 -7.89 19.37
C SER A 197 3.18 -8.02 18.80
N LEU A 198 2.66 -6.93 18.23
CA LEU A 198 1.48 -6.94 17.36
C LEU A 198 1.73 -5.98 16.20
N GLY A 199 1.76 -6.51 14.97
CA GLY A 199 2.20 -5.73 13.80
C GLY A 199 3.64 -5.22 14.02
N ASP A 200 3.84 -3.93 13.80
CA ASP A 200 5.16 -3.28 13.88
C ASP A 200 5.40 -2.59 15.24
N SER A 201 4.67 -2.96 16.29
CA SER A 201 4.75 -2.31 17.61
C SER A 201 4.71 -3.30 18.77
N CYS A 202 5.27 -2.85 19.90
CA CYS A 202 5.34 -3.63 21.13
C CYS A 202 4.32 -3.12 22.14
N TYR A 203 3.53 -4.04 22.72
CA TYR A 203 2.46 -3.73 23.65
C TYR A 203 2.65 -4.44 24.99
N ALA A 204 2.18 -3.84 26.07
CA ALA A 204 2.08 -4.48 27.38
C ALA A 204 0.74 -4.12 28.02
N VAL A 205 0.01 -5.13 28.49
CA VAL A 205 -1.29 -4.97 29.14
C VAL A 205 -1.11 -5.18 30.64
N PHE A 206 -1.57 -4.22 31.45
CA PHE A 206 -1.58 -4.31 32.90
C PHE A 206 -3.01 -4.23 33.40
N ASP A 207 -3.57 -5.36 33.82
CA ASP A 207 -4.97 -5.52 34.21
C ASP A 207 -5.18 -5.96 35.66
N ASP A 208 -4.10 -6.33 36.36
CA ASP A 208 -4.11 -6.64 37.79
C ASP A 208 -4.54 -5.42 38.63
N ASP A 209 -5.30 -5.68 39.71
CA ASP A 209 -5.78 -4.63 40.62
C ASP A 209 -4.65 -3.81 41.26
N ALA A 210 -3.47 -4.41 41.43
CA ALA A 210 -2.27 -3.76 41.94
C ALA A 210 -1.65 -2.76 40.94
N ASP A 211 -1.88 -2.97 39.64
CA ASP A 211 -1.33 -2.15 38.57
C ASP A 211 -2.28 -1.06 38.09
N ARG A 212 -3.51 -1.04 38.62
CA ARG A 212 -4.48 0.01 38.34
C ARG A 212 -3.92 1.38 38.70
N ARG A 213 -3.91 2.28 37.73
CA ARG A 213 -3.34 3.63 37.88
C ARG A 213 -4.33 4.69 37.39
N THR A 214 -4.19 5.91 37.94
CA THR A 214 -4.82 7.09 37.35
C THR A 214 -4.12 7.44 36.04
N TRP A 215 -4.77 8.20 35.15
CA TRP A 215 -4.22 8.51 33.83
C TRP A 215 -2.79 9.09 33.87
N ASN A 216 -2.57 10.09 34.74
CA ASN A 216 -1.25 10.73 34.87
C ASN A 216 -0.18 9.78 35.44
N ALA A 217 -0.58 8.90 36.37
CA ALA A 217 0.32 7.89 36.93
C ALA A 217 0.64 6.80 35.89
N ALA A 218 -0.34 6.42 35.06
CA ALA A 218 -0.17 5.45 33.99
C ALA A 218 0.74 5.99 32.89
N GLN A 219 0.59 7.24 32.48
CA GLN A 219 1.48 7.88 31.49
C GLN A 219 2.95 7.87 31.96
N THR A 220 3.18 8.24 33.23
CA THR A 220 4.52 8.23 33.83
C THR A 220 5.07 6.80 33.93
N PHE A 221 4.21 5.84 34.30
CA PHE A 221 4.59 4.44 34.41
C PHE A 221 4.98 3.84 33.06
N CYS A 222 4.16 4.01 32.01
CA CYS A 222 4.48 3.53 30.66
C CYS A 222 5.81 4.11 30.15
N ALA A 223 6.06 5.40 30.38
CA ALA A 223 7.32 6.05 30.03
C ALA A 223 8.54 5.52 30.79
N SER A 224 8.33 4.88 31.95
CA SER A 224 9.39 4.28 32.75
C SER A 224 9.72 2.84 32.38
N LEU A 225 8.83 2.13 31.67
CA LEU A 225 9.00 0.72 31.34
C LEU A 225 10.14 0.49 30.33
N ALA A 226 10.24 1.35 29.33
CA ALA A 226 11.32 1.34 28.35
C ALA A 226 11.41 2.68 27.61
N ALA A 227 12.53 2.92 26.91
CA ALA A 227 12.76 4.17 26.18
C ALA A 227 11.71 4.34 25.05
N GLY A 228 10.95 5.43 25.07
CA GLY A 228 9.85 5.65 24.12
C GLY A 228 8.51 5.03 24.51
N GLY A 229 8.43 4.39 25.69
CA GLY A 229 7.19 3.84 26.22
C GLY A 229 6.14 4.91 26.46
N ARG A 230 4.88 4.63 26.10
CA ARG A 230 3.75 5.53 26.28
C ARG A 230 2.45 4.74 26.46
N LEU A 231 1.38 5.42 26.86
CA LEU A 231 0.04 4.83 26.80
C LEU A 231 -0.34 4.57 25.34
N VAL A 232 -1.01 3.44 25.08
CA VAL A 232 -1.46 3.09 23.72
C VAL A 232 -2.40 4.16 23.17
N GLU A 233 -2.20 4.55 21.92
CA GLU A 233 -3.14 5.38 21.18
C GLU A 233 -3.68 4.51 20.06
N LEU A 234 -4.91 4.02 20.23
CA LEU A 234 -5.53 3.15 19.23
C LEU A 234 -6.00 4.00 18.05
N GLU A 235 -5.21 4.03 16.98
CA GLU A 235 -5.45 4.89 15.82
C GLU A 235 -6.29 4.18 14.75
N THR A 236 -6.23 2.84 14.70
CA THR A 236 -6.91 2.06 13.64
C THR A 236 -7.78 0.93 14.18
N ALA A 237 -8.82 0.57 13.42
CA ALA A 237 -9.66 -0.58 13.71
C ALA A 237 -8.89 -1.91 13.66
N SER A 238 -7.85 -1.98 12.81
CA SER A 238 -6.94 -3.12 12.71
C SER A 238 -6.12 -3.29 13.98
N GLU A 239 -5.49 -2.21 14.47
CA GLU A 239 -4.72 -2.20 15.72
C GLU A 239 -5.59 -2.63 16.91
N LEU A 240 -6.78 -2.02 17.05
CA LEU A 240 -7.73 -2.45 18.06
C LEU A 240 -8.08 -3.93 17.90
N GLY A 241 -8.34 -4.40 16.67
CA GLY A 241 -8.65 -5.79 16.34
C GLY A 241 -7.60 -6.78 16.80
N LEU A 242 -6.32 -6.45 16.60
CA LEU A 242 -5.17 -7.26 17.02
C LEU A 242 -5.03 -7.29 18.55
N LEU A 243 -5.33 -6.18 19.23
CA LEU A 243 -5.18 -6.07 20.67
C LEU A 243 -6.31 -6.79 21.44
N LYS A 244 -7.47 -7.01 20.81
CA LYS A 244 -8.68 -7.57 21.50
C LYS A 244 -8.42 -8.86 22.24
N ASP A 245 -7.63 -9.76 21.68
CA ASP A 245 -7.35 -11.07 22.27
C ASP A 245 -6.50 -10.98 23.55
N HIS A 246 -5.90 -9.82 23.81
CA HIS A 246 -5.06 -9.53 24.98
C HIS A 246 -5.76 -8.63 26.01
N LEU A 247 -6.97 -8.16 25.74
CA LEU A 247 -7.74 -7.30 26.65
C LEU A 247 -8.81 -8.12 27.37
N ILE A 248 -8.89 -7.97 28.69
CA ILE A 248 -10.04 -8.43 29.48
C ILE A 248 -11.19 -7.41 29.36
N GLU A 249 -12.40 -7.83 29.71
CA GLU A 249 -13.59 -6.97 29.68
C GLU A 249 -13.52 -5.92 30.82
N SER A 250 -12.72 -4.86 30.61
CA SER A 250 -12.48 -3.81 31.58
C SER A 250 -12.29 -2.43 30.93
N ASP A 251 -12.46 -1.36 31.71
CA ASP A 251 -12.10 0.00 31.29
C ASP A 251 -10.58 0.18 31.39
N TYR A 252 -9.93 0.56 30.29
CA TYR A 252 -8.49 0.83 30.23
C TYR A 252 -8.19 2.32 30.09
N VAL A 253 -7.12 2.76 30.72
CA VAL A 253 -6.45 4.03 30.42
C VAL A 253 -5.67 3.87 29.12
N CYS A 254 -5.88 4.79 28.19
CA CYS A 254 -5.12 4.90 26.95
C CYS A 254 -4.71 6.36 26.69
N GLY A 255 -3.93 6.60 25.64
CA GLY A 255 -3.34 7.88 25.29
C GLY A 255 -4.37 8.96 24.93
N GLY A 256 -3.88 10.19 24.74
CA GLY A 256 -4.70 11.41 24.64
C GLY A 256 -4.66 12.28 25.90
N SER A 257 -5.80 12.44 26.58
CA SER A 257 -6.03 13.33 27.73
C SER A 257 -6.56 12.57 28.95
N ALA A 258 -6.51 13.18 30.14
CA ALA A 258 -6.97 12.55 31.40
C ALA A 258 -8.45 12.12 31.42
N SER A 259 -9.26 12.55 30.43
CA SER A 259 -10.65 12.14 30.22
C SER A 259 -10.80 10.96 29.27
N ASP A 260 -9.77 10.63 28.49
CA ASP A 260 -9.83 9.59 27.46
C ASP A 260 -9.74 8.21 28.12
N ARG A 261 -10.66 7.33 27.71
CA ARG A 261 -10.75 5.95 28.18
C ARG A 261 -10.99 5.05 26.98
N CYS A 262 -10.16 4.03 26.83
CA CYS A 262 -10.40 2.99 25.84
C CYS A 262 -11.32 1.96 26.48
N LYS A 263 -12.55 1.88 25.97
CA LYS A 263 -13.52 0.89 26.41
C LYS A 263 -13.47 -0.32 25.49
N TYR A 264 -13.13 -1.47 26.06
CA TYR A 264 -13.40 -2.75 25.44
C TYR A 264 -14.68 -3.34 26.05
N ASN A 265 -15.72 -3.56 25.24
CA ASN A 265 -16.98 -4.18 25.67
C ASN A 265 -17.24 -5.38 24.75
N ALA A 266 -17.18 -6.61 25.27
CA ALA A 266 -17.33 -7.83 24.47
C ALA A 266 -18.81 -8.15 24.15
N VAL A 267 -19.77 -7.49 24.81
CA VAL A 267 -21.20 -7.85 24.71
C VAL A 267 -22.00 -7.06 23.64
N HIS A 268 -21.52 -5.90 23.16
CA HIS A 268 -22.19 -5.18 22.06
C HIS A 268 -21.19 -4.35 21.24
N PRO A 269 -20.93 -4.68 19.95
CA PRO A 269 -20.21 -3.77 19.06
C PRO A 269 -21.13 -2.58 18.74
N HIS A 270 -20.98 -1.46 19.46
CA HIS A 270 -21.59 -0.20 19.05
C HIS A 270 -20.62 0.57 18.14
N PRO A 271 -21.11 1.16 17.03
CA PRO A 271 -20.28 1.91 16.09
C PRO A 271 -19.99 3.28 16.68
N LEU A 272 -18.76 3.50 17.14
CA LEU A 272 -18.23 4.84 17.40
C LEU A 272 -16.86 5.01 16.73
N LEU A 273 -16.88 4.87 15.42
CA LEU A 273 -16.13 5.76 14.52
C LEU A 273 -17.16 6.30 13.52
N THR A 274 -17.90 7.32 13.93
CA THR A 274 -18.52 8.23 12.95
C THR A 274 -17.78 9.56 13.04
N PRO A 275 -17.21 10.08 11.94
CA PRO A 275 -16.63 11.41 11.94
C PRO A 275 -17.78 12.42 12.11
N GLY A 276 -17.82 13.09 13.26
CA GLY A 276 -18.72 14.23 13.47
C GLY A 276 -18.34 15.41 12.57
N PRO A 277 -19.29 16.21 12.09
CA PRO A 277 -19.01 17.35 11.23
C PRO A 277 -18.23 18.43 11.99
N PHE A 278 -17.24 19.04 11.30
CA PHE A 278 -16.49 20.20 11.75
C PHE A 278 -17.42 21.27 12.36
N GLN A 279 -17.34 21.46 13.67
CA GLN A 279 -17.80 22.70 14.31
C GLN A 279 -16.57 23.56 14.58
N GLY A 280 -16.52 24.69 13.87
CA GLY A 280 -15.43 25.66 13.97
C GLY A 280 -15.27 26.24 15.37
N PHE A 281 -14.03 26.44 15.77
CA PHE A 281 -13.66 27.15 16.99
C PHE A 281 -14.02 28.64 16.89
N PRO A 282 -14.57 29.28 17.94
CA PRO A 282 -14.59 30.74 18.04
C PRO A 282 -13.18 31.25 18.33
N GLY A 283 -12.80 32.31 17.63
CA GLY A 283 -11.44 32.83 17.58
C GLY A 283 -10.85 33.30 18.91
N GLY A 284 -9.54 33.08 19.02
CA GLY A 284 -8.63 33.73 19.95
C GLY A 284 -7.22 33.63 19.35
N GLY A 285 -6.72 34.72 18.78
CA GLY A 285 -5.43 34.74 18.10
C GLY A 285 -4.24 34.78 19.05
N LEU A 286 -3.11 34.24 18.58
CA LEU A 286 -1.78 34.89 18.59
C LEU A 286 -0.73 33.95 17.92
N LEU A 287 -0.28 34.40 16.75
CA LEU A 287 1.07 34.32 16.15
C LEU A 287 1.90 33.01 16.21
N GLY A 288 2.15 32.42 15.04
CA GLY A 288 3.52 32.02 14.66
C GLY A 288 3.72 30.79 13.75
N ARG A 289 3.76 31.03 12.43
CA ARG A 289 4.42 30.25 11.34
C ARG A 289 3.81 28.90 10.89
N GLY A 290 2.88 28.99 9.93
CA GLY A 290 2.48 27.87 9.07
C GLY A 290 3.35 27.72 7.82
N ARG A 291 3.67 26.47 7.46
CA ARG A 291 3.97 26.04 6.08
C ARG A 291 2.64 25.64 5.42
N ARG A 292 2.46 26.07 4.16
CA ARG A 292 1.25 25.89 3.35
C ARG A 292 1.10 24.43 2.91
N ALA A 293 -0.10 23.86 3.09
CA ALA A 293 -0.59 22.81 2.21
C ALA A 293 -1.49 23.47 1.14
N VAL A 294 -1.20 23.18 -0.12
CA VAL A 294 -1.96 23.64 -1.29
C VAL A 294 -3.16 22.71 -1.44
N HIS A 295 -4.37 23.28 -1.34
CA HIS A 295 -5.60 22.61 -1.78
C HIS A 295 -5.81 22.93 -3.27
N THR A 296 -5.82 21.91 -4.11
CA THR A 296 -6.51 21.95 -5.41
C THR A 296 -7.73 21.03 -5.31
N GLY A 297 -8.90 21.64 -5.15
CA GLY A 297 -10.18 20.94 -5.15
C GLY A 297 -10.67 20.69 -6.57
N LEU A 298 -11.01 19.44 -6.87
CA LEU A 298 -11.77 19.06 -8.06
C LEU A 298 -13.25 19.12 -7.69
N SER A 299 -13.98 20.06 -8.29
CA SER A 299 -15.44 20.17 -8.15
C SER A 299 -16.10 19.21 -9.14
N LEU A 300 -16.78 18.19 -8.63
CA LEU A 300 -17.65 17.31 -9.41
C LEU A 300 -18.98 18.04 -9.68
N LEU A 301 -19.27 18.31 -10.94
CA LEU A 301 -20.59 18.73 -11.41
C LEU A 301 -21.50 17.48 -11.55
N PRO A 302 -22.80 17.58 -11.27
CA PRO A 302 -23.74 16.47 -11.44
C PRO A 302 -24.06 16.21 -12.93
N PRO A 303 -24.47 14.98 -13.29
CA PRO A 303 -24.72 14.61 -14.68
C PRO A 303 -25.99 15.27 -15.22
N SER A 304 -25.84 15.94 -16.36
CA SER A 304 -26.94 16.43 -17.18
C SER A 304 -27.73 15.25 -17.78
N SER A 305 -29.04 15.29 -17.55
CA SER A 305 -30.07 14.46 -18.16
C SER A 305 -29.99 14.47 -19.70
N LEU A 306 -29.67 13.32 -20.29
CA LEU A 306 -29.83 13.06 -21.73
C LEU A 306 -31.29 12.69 -22.01
N LEU A 307 -31.93 13.49 -22.87
CA LEU A 307 -33.22 13.19 -23.50
C LEU A 307 -33.09 11.98 -24.43
N PRO A 308 -34.10 11.08 -24.51
CA PRO A 308 -34.11 10.00 -25.50
C PRO A 308 -34.45 10.55 -26.91
N PRO A 309 -33.97 9.90 -27.98
CA PRO A 309 -34.29 10.30 -29.36
C PRO A 309 -35.77 10.00 -29.70
N PRO A 310 -36.38 10.75 -30.63
CA PRO A 310 -37.78 10.56 -30.99
C PRO A 310 -38.01 9.25 -31.73
N GLY A 311 -39.10 8.57 -31.37
CA GLY A 311 -39.49 7.28 -31.91
C GLY A 311 -39.89 7.33 -33.38
N PHE A 312 -39.51 6.27 -34.10
CA PHE A 312 -40.14 5.90 -35.35
C PHE A 312 -41.39 5.06 -35.04
N GLY A 313 -42.55 5.65 -35.32
CA GLY A 313 -43.81 4.92 -35.47
C GLY A 313 -43.94 4.31 -36.89
N PRO A 314 -44.88 3.38 -37.10
CA PRO A 314 -44.86 2.46 -38.23
C PRO A 314 -45.57 3.03 -39.46
N VAL A 315 -44.95 2.87 -40.64
CA VAL A 315 -45.59 2.63 -41.95
C VAL A 315 -44.64 1.77 -42.79
#